data_AF-A0A4R3AL39-F1
#
_entry.id   AF-A0A4R3AL39-F1
#
_cell.length_a   1.000
_cell.length_b   1.000
_cell.length_c   1.000
_cell.angle_alpha   90.00
_cell.angle_beta   90.00
_cell.angle_gamma   90.00
#
_symmetry.space_group_name_H-M   'P 1'
#
loop_
_entity.id
_entity.type
_entity.pdbx_description
1 polymer ?
#
loop_
_entity_poly.entity_id
_entity_poly.type
_entity_poly.pdbx_seq_one_letter_code
_entity_poly.pdbx_strand_id
1 'polypeptide(L)'
;MFSFVVKYLGFLKAIPLIAILYDSLIRLWFFATQPQMLDWLDDIEETISKYPNTSITVHKYGGTQFNYLDKEFGHLHSNGLLDIRLNKTIKQQLLKDGKIQNHHVFKNSGWISFYITNEQDCKYAMGLLLLAYEKKASIFKST
;
A
#
# COMPACT_ATOMS: atom_id res chain seq x y z
N MET A 1 -7.79 14.34 3.69
CA MET A 1 -8.74 14.12 2.57
C MET A 1 -9.25 12.67 2.52
N PHE A 2 -8.38 11.66 2.51
CA PHE A 2 -8.76 10.24 2.44
C PHE A 2 -9.72 9.78 3.54
N SER A 3 -9.44 10.13 4.81
CA SER A 3 -10.30 9.75 5.95
C SER A 3 -11.72 10.33 5.89
N PHE A 4 -11.89 11.54 5.33
CA PHE A 4 -13.20 12.17 5.13
C PHE A 4 -14.00 11.40 4.07
N VAL A 5 -13.40 11.10 2.92
CA VAL A 5 -14.04 10.36 1.83
C VAL A 5 -14.45 8.96 2.32
N VAL A 6 -13.57 8.24 3.00
CA VAL A 6 -13.90 6.93 3.57
C VAL A 6 -15.03 7.01 4.59
N LYS A 7 -15.06 8.06 5.44
CA LYS A 7 -16.07 8.22 6.50
C LYS A 7 -17.45 8.61 5.97
N TYR A 8 -17.53 9.54 5.02
CA TYR A 8 -18.81 10.14 4.60
C TYR A 8 -19.26 9.70 3.20
N LEU A 9 -18.32 9.36 2.32
CA LEU A 9 -18.59 8.97 0.93
C LEU A 9 -18.26 7.49 0.67
N GLY A 10 -18.06 6.70 1.73
CA GLY A 10 -17.70 5.28 1.63
C GLY A 10 -18.73 4.40 0.94
N PHE A 11 -19.99 4.85 0.79
CA PHE A 11 -21.02 4.14 0.02
C PHE A 11 -20.73 4.13 -1.48
N LEU A 12 -19.97 5.12 -1.99
CA LEU A 12 -19.63 5.19 -3.40
C LEU A 12 -18.86 3.95 -3.87
N LYS A 13 -18.09 3.29 -2.99
CA LYS A 13 -17.34 2.07 -3.33
C LYS A 13 -18.21 0.91 -3.86
N ALA A 14 -19.53 0.97 -3.69
CA ALA A 14 -20.48 0.02 -4.25
C ALA A 14 -20.70 0.22 -5.76
N ILE A 15 -20.41 1.41 -6.28
CA ILE A 15 -20.46 1.73 -7.70
C ILE A 15 -19.20 1.15 -8.36
N PRO A 16 -19.33 0.29 -9.38
CA PRO A 16 -18.18 -0.26 -10.08
C PRO A 16 -17.22 0.82 -10.57
N LEU A 17 -15.90 0.58 -10.45
CA LEU A 17 -14.81 1.41 -10.96
C LEU A 17 -14.64 2.80 -10.33
N ILE A 18 -15.57 3.29 -9.49
CA ILE A 18 -15.48 4.66 -8.94
C ILE A 18 -14.20 4.89 -8.13
N ALA A 19 -13.74 3.88 -7.41
CA ALA A 19 -12.54 3.98 -6.58
C ALA A 19 -11.27 4.07 -7.45
N ILE A 20 -11.25 3.35 -8.58
CA ILE A 20 -10.17 3.41 -9.57
C ILE A 20 -10.15 4.79 -10.24
N LEU A 21 -11.32 5.31 -10.63
CA LEU A 21 -11.43 6.67 -11.17
C LEU A 21 -10.93 7.71 -10.16
N TYR A 22 -11.35 7.62 -8.90
CA TYR A 22 -10.93 8.54 -7.85
C TYR A 22 -9.41 8.52 -7.64
N ASP A 23 -8.80 7.33 -7.57
CA ASP A 23 -7.35 7.20 -7.44
C ASP A 23 -6.60 7.73 -8.68
N SER A 24 -7.17 7.54 -9.88
CA SER A 24 -6.62 8.09 -11.12
C SER A 24 -6.67 9.64 -11.15
N LEU A 25 -7.75 10.23 -10.65
CA LEU A 25 -7.87 11.69 -10.49
C LEU A 25 -6.86 12.23 -9.48
N ILE A 26 -6.62 11.50 -8.39
CA ILE A 26 -5.54 11.82 -7.45
C ILE A 26 -4.19 11.78 -8.17
N ARG A 27 -3.92 10.73 -8.96
CA ARG A 27 -2.66 10.61 -9.71
C ARG A 27 -2.44 11.80 -10.64
N LEU A 28 -3.48 12.21 -11.38
CA LEU A 28 -3.44 13.39 -12.25
C LEU A 28 -3.19 14.68 -11.47
N TRP A 29 -3.81 14.82 -10.29
CA TRP A 29 -3.55 15.95 -9.40
C TRP A 29 -2.10 16.00 -8.92
N PHE A 30 -1.54 14.87 -8.47
CA PHE A 30 -0.15 14.80 -8.03
C PHE A 30 0.83 15.03 -9.19
N PHE A 31 0.53 14.55 -10.39
CA PHE A 31 1.30 14.87 -11.59
C PHE A 31 1.42 16.39 -11.78
N ALA A 32 0.32 17.13 -11.60
CA ALA A 32 0.30 18.58 -11.77
C ALA A 32 0.89 19.38 -10.60
N THR A 33 0.85 18.84 -9.37
CA THR A 33 1.15 19.62 -8.15
C THR A 33 2.41 19.18 -7.40
N GLN A 34 2.73 17.89 -7.43
CA GLN A 34 3.87 17.30 -6.72
C GLN A 34 4.33 16.02 -7.44
N PRO A 35 4.94 16.13 -8.64
CA PRO A 35 5.31 14.98 -9.47
C PRO A 35 6.32 14.04 -8.79
N GLN A 36 7.14 14.56 -7.86
CA GLN A 36 8.07 13.74 -7.07
C GLN A 36 7.38 12.61 -6.29
N MET A 37 6.11 12.81 -5.89
CA MET A 37 5.32 11.73 -5.29
C MET A 37 5.23 10.55 -6.25
N LEU A 38 4.96 10.80 -7.54
CA LEU A 38 4.82 9.76 -8.56
C LEU A 38 6.14 9.05 -8.82
N ASP A 39 7.26 9.78 -8.84
CA ASP A 39 8.60 9.17 -8.95
C ASP A 39 8.81 8.14 -7.82
N TRP A 40 8.43 8.48 -6.58
CA TRP A 40 8.53 7.54 -5.46
C TRP A 40 7.60 6.32 -5.61
N LEU A 41 6.39 6.49 -6.15
CA LEU A 41 5.48 5.36 -6.37
C LEU A 41 6.04 4.43 -7.45
N ASP A 42 6.54 5.00 -8.54
CA ASP A 42 7.12 4.28 -9.67
C ASP A 42 8.40 3.53 -9.23
N ASP A 43 9.26 4.15 -8.42
CA ASP A 43 10.44 3.52 -7.83
C ASP A 43 10.08 2.28 -6.97
N ILE A 44 9.04 2.40 -6.15
CA ILE A 44 8.54 1.29 -5.31
C ILE A 44 8.01 0.16 -6.20
N GLU A 45 7.19 0.50 -7.20
CA GLU A 45 6.62 -0.45 -8.14
C GLU A 45 7.70 -1.21 -8.92
N GLU A 46 8.69 -0.50 -9.47
CA GLU A 46 9.80 -1.09 -10.20
C GLU A 46 10.67 -1.97 -9.29
N THR A 47 10.92 -1.53 -8.06
CA THR A 47 11.76 -2.29 -7.11
C THR A 47 11.09 -3.60 -6.70
N ILE A 48 9.82 -3.55 -6.32
CA ILE A 48 9.12 -4.71 -5.77
C ILE A 48 8.76 -5.72 -6.87
N SER A 49 8.43 -5.27 -8.08
CA SER A 49 8.12 -6.16 -9.22
C SER A 49 9.27 -7.09 -9.63
N LYS A 50 10.53 -6.72 -9.32
CA LYS A 50 11.72 -7.54 -9.60
C LYS A 50 11.85 -8.78 -8.73
N TYR A 51 11.11 -8.88 -7.62
CA TYR A 51 11.22 -10.01 -6.71
C TYR A 51 10.51 -11.26 -7.25
N PRO A 52 11.11 -12.46 -7.15
CA PRO A 52 10.52 -13.69 -7.68
C PRO A 52 9.11 -13.96 -7.16
N ASN A 53 8.23 -14.44 -8.03
CA ASN A 53 6.81 -14.73 -7.75
C ASN A 53 5.98 -13.52 -7.33
N THR A 54 6.47 -12.31 -7.61
CA THR A 54 5.72 -11.07 -7.43
C THR A 54 4.95 -10.73 -8.70
N SER A 55 3.72 -10.26 -8.55
CA SER A 55 2.94 -9.66 -9.64
C SER A 55 2.24 -8.39 -9.18
N ILE A 56 1.99 -7.49 -10.14
CA ILE A 56 1.34 -6.21 -9.90
C ILE A 56 0.01 -6.15 -10.65
N THR A 57 -1.02 -5.68 -9.94
CA THR A 57 -2.38 -5.53 -10.48
C THR A 57 -3.01 -4.24 -9.98
N VAL A 58 -4.08 -3.76 -10.63
CA VAL A 58 -4.86 -2.64 -10.09
C VAL A 58 -5.63 -3.12 -8.86
N HIS A 59 -5.49 -2.42 -7.72
CA HIS A 59 -6.26 -2.73 -6.52
C HIS A 59 -7.73 -2.33 -6.72
N LYS A 60 -8.67 -3.13 -6.20
CA LYS A 60 -10.12 -2.91 -6.38
C LYS A 60 -10.63 -1.56 -5.84
N TYR A 61 -9.87 -0.91 -4.95
CA TYR A 61 -10.16 0.42 -4.43
C TYR A 61 -9.26 1.51 -5.02
N GLY A 62 -8.66 1.26 -6.19
CA GLY A 62 -7.66 2.13 -6.80
C GLY A 62 -6.26 1.89 -6.22
N GLY A 63 -5.22 2.33 -6.94
CA GLY A 63 -3.82 2.12 -6.60
C GLY A 63 -3.22 0.83 -7.16
N THR A 64 -1.91 0.66 -6.90
CA THR A 64 -1.08 -0.48 -7.31
C THR A 64 -1.14 -1.56 -6.22
N GLN A 65 -1.52 -2.79 -6.57
CA GLN A 65 -1.54 -3.95 -5.68
C GLN A 65 -0.32 -4.83 -5.92
N PHE A 66 0.36 -5.23 -4.84
CA PHE A 66 1.49 -6.15 -4.85
C PHE A 66 1.06 -7.54 -4.37
N ASN A 67 1.34 -8.56 -5.17
CA ASN A 67 0.93 -9.94 -4.93
C ASN A 67 2.12 -10.89 -4.88
N TYR A 68 2.05 -11.91 -4.04
CA TYR A 68 2.95 -13.08 -4.06
C TYR A 68 2.13 -14.33 -4.38
N LEU A 69 2.43 -15.01 -5.50
CA LEU A 69 1.63 -16.16 -5.98
C LEU A 69 0.11 -15.87 -5.91
N ASP A 70 -0.30 -14.73 -6.47
CA ASP A 70 -1.68 -14.22 -6.53
C ASP A 70 -2.32 -13.79 -5.20
N LYS A 71 -1.55 -13.79 -4.10
CA LYS A 71 -2.04 -13.30 -2.80
C LYS A 71 -1.46 -11.94 -2.48
N GLU A 72 -2.35 -10.97 -2.31
CA GLU A 72 -2.02 -9.63 -1.89
C GLU A 72 -1.19 -9.62 -0.58
N PHE A 73 -0.10 -8.87 -0.62
CA PHE A 73 0.70 -8.54 0.56
C PHE A 73 0.85 -7.03 0.81
N GLY A 74 0.47 -6.18 -0.14
CA GLY A 74 0.29 -4.75 0.07
C GLY A 74 -0.35 -4.06 -1.14
N HIS A 75 -0.80 -2.83 -0.96
CA HIS A 75 -1.24 -1.95 -2.03
C HIS A 75 -0.90 -0.49 -1.72
N LEU A 76 -0.63 0.27 -2.77
CA LEU A 76 -0.18 1.66 -2.74
C LEU A 76 -1.14 2.54 -3.52
N HIS A 77 -1.75 3.50 -2.84
CA HIS A 77 -2.64 4.49 -3.44
C HIS A 77 -1.87 5.69 -4.00
N SER A 78 -2.45 6.37 -4.98
CA SER A 78 -1.83 7.51 -5.67
C SER A 78 -1.54 8.72 -4.77
N ASN A 79 -2.07 8.74 -3.56
CA ASN A 79 -1.79 9.77 -2.54
C ASN A 79 -0.65 9.37 -1.57
N GLY A 80 0.13 8.33 -1.89
CA GLY A 80 1.23 7.84 -1.06
C GLY A 80 0.80 7.02 0.16
N LEU A 81 -0.49 6.63 0.26
CA LEU A 81 -0.95 5.71 1.30
C LEU A 81 -0.60 4.27 0.90
N LEU A 82 0.31 3.67 1.66
CA LEU A 82 0.72 2.29 1.55
C LEU A 82 0.04 1.45 2.65
N ASP A 83 -0.76 0.48 2.23
CA ASP A 83 -1.37 -0.51 3.12
C ASP A 83 -0.66 -1.86 2.93
N ILE A 84 -0.21 -2.48 4.03
CA ILE A 84 0.66 -3.67 3.98
C ILE A 84 0.16 -4.74 4.93
N ARG A 85 0.17 -6.00 4.46
CA ARG A 85 -0.22 -7.18 5.24
C ARG A 85 1.00 -7.85 5.89
N LEU A 86 1.24 -7.53 7.15
CA LEU A 86 2.24 -8.18 7.99
C LEU A 86 1.56 -9.22 8.91
N ASN A 87 2.31 -9.71 9.92
CA ASN A 87 1.73 -10.44 11.04
C ASN A 87 1.52 -9.50 12.24
N LYS A 88 0.74 -9.95 13.23
CA LYS A 88 0.41 -9.14 14.42
C LYS A 88 1.67 -8.77 15.22
N THR A 89 2.62 -9.69 15.35
CA THR A 89 3.86 -9.47 16.13
C THR A 89 4.72 -8.34 15.55
N ILE A 90 4.98 -8.38 14.24
CA ILE A 90 5.75 -7.35 13.53
C ILE A 90 5.03 -6.02 13.61
N LYS A 91 3.71 -6.00 13.38
CA LYS A 91 2.92 -4.78 13.53
C LYS A 91 3.08 -4.16 14.92
N GLN A 92 3.02 -4.96 15.99
CA GLN A 92 3.19 -4.45 17.36
C GLN A 92 4.60 -3.90 17.61
N GLN A 93 5.62 -4.44 16.95
CA GLN A 93 6.99 -3.89 17.01
C GLN A 93 7.05 -2.54 16.29
N LEU A 94 6.59 -2.48 15.04
CA LEU A 94 6.62 -1.25 14.23
C LEU A 94 5.76 -0.12 14.81
N LEU A 95 4.65 -0.44 15.48
CA LEU A 95 3.81 0.57 16.15
C LEU A 95 4.56 1.30 17.28
N LYS A 96 5.55 0.66 17.92
CA LYS A 96 6.35 1.31 18.98
C LYS A 96 7.26 2.40 18.43
N ASP A 97 7.68 2.26 17.17
CA ASP A 97 8.54 3.23 16.49
C ASP A 97 7.77 4.50 16.06
N GLY A 98 6.43 4.51 16.19
CA GLY A 98 5.56 5.66 15.95
C GLY A 98 5.38 6.07 14.50
N LYS A 99 6.09 5.44 13.55
CA LYS A 99 6.06 5.81 12.12
C LYS A 99 4.88 5.21 11.34
N ILE A 100 4.21 4.19 11.88
CA ILE A 100 3.11 3.50 11.19
C ILE A 100 1.78 3.69 11.92
N GLN A 101 0.69 3.55 11.19
CA GLN A 101 -0.67 3.61 11.72
C GLN A 101 -1.37 2.26 11.61
N ASN A 102 -2.37 2.05 12.49
CA ASN A 102 -3.28 0.93 12.32
C ASN A 102 -4.07 1.07 11.02
N HIS A 103 -4.19 -0.02 10.26
CA HIS A 103 -5.07 -0.04 9.09
C HIS A 103 -6.50 0.34 9.49
N HIS A 104 -7.06 1.33 8.77
CA HIS A 104 -8.31 2.00 9.13
C HIS A 104 -9.52 1.04 9.23
N VAL A 105 -9.60 0.03 8.34
CA VAL A 105 -10.60 -1.06 8.39
C VAL A 105 -10.15 -2.23 9.31
N PHE A 106 -9.00 -2.84 9.04
CA PHE A 106 -8.59 -4.09 9.69
C PHE A 106 -7.71 -3.89 10.94
N LYS A 107 -8.20 -3.12 11.91
CA LYS A 107 -7.42 -2.75 13.11
C LYS A 107 -6.86 -3.94 13.89
N ASN A 108 -7.62 -5.03 14.03
CA ASN A 108 -7.25 -6.24 14.77
C ASN A 108 -6.52 -7.31 13.93
N SER A 109 -6.01 -6.92 12.76
CA SER A 109 -5.21 -7.78 11.87
C SER A 109 -3.74 -7.37 11.88
N GLY A 110 -2.92 -8.08 11.10
CA GLY A 110 -1.54 -7.68 10.80
C GLY A 110 -1.41 -6.54 9.78
N TRP A 111 -2.53 -6.00 9.27
CA TRP A 111 -2.49 -4.86 8.36
C TRP A 111 -2.07 -3.57 9.05
N ILE A 112 -1.19 -2.83 8.38
CA ILE A 112 -0.71 -1.49 8.75
C ILE A 112 -0.96 -0.51 7.60
N SER A 113 -1.03 0.77 7.92
CA SER A 113 -1.04 1.88 6.97
C SER A 113 0.20 2.74 7.20
N PHE A 114 0.86 3.17 6.13
CA PHE A 114 2.03 4.05 6.14
C PHE A 114 1.87 5.12 5.06
N TYR A 115 2.15 6.38 5.39
CA TYR A 115 2.10 7.48 4.41
C TYR A 115 3.51 7.83 3.96
N ILE A 116 3.72 7.85 2.65
CA ILE A 116 4.94 8.37 2.04
C ILE A 116 4.78 9.88 1.90
N THR A 117 5.66 10.65 2.55
CA THR A 117 5.63 12.12 2.48
C THR A 117 6.94 12.73 2.01
N ASN A 118 8.01 11.93 1.98
CA ASN A 118 9.36 12.33 1.58
C ASN A 118 10.16 11.11 1.06
N GLU A 119 11.35 11.37 0.53
CA GLU A 119 12.23 10.33 -0.04
C GLU A 119 12.64 9.26 1.00
N GLN A 120 12.85 9.65 2.27
CA GLN A 120 13.20 8.69 3.33
C GLN A 120 12.04 7.75 3.64
N ASP A 121 10.80 8.24 3.53
CA ASP A 121 9.60 7.40 3.65
C ASP A 121 9.48 6.45 2.47
N CYS A 122 9.85 6.85 1.25
CA CYS A 122 9.90 5.95 0.09
C CYS A 122 10.82 4.75 0.35
N LYS A 123 12.05 5.01 0.81
CA LYS A 123 13.01 3.94 1.18
C LYS A 123 12.46 3.05 2.30
N TYR A 124 11.80 3.63 3.29
CA TYR A 124 11.20 2.88 4.38
C TYR A 124 10.01 2.01 3.90
N ALA A 125 9.16 2.55 3.02
CA ALA A 125 8.05 1.86 2.39
C ALA A 125 8.51 0.62 1.60
N MET A 126 9.59 0.74 0.82
CA MET A 126 10.22 -0.40 0.16
C MET A 126 10.64 -1.46 1.19
N GLY A 127 11.33 -1.07 2.25
CA GLY A 127 11.74 -1.98 3.32
C GLY A 127 10.57 -2.73 3.98
N LEU A 128 9.44 -2.04 4.19
CA LEU A 128 8.23 -2.67 4.73
C LEU A 128 7.61 -3.68 3.75
N LEU A 129 7.57 -3.36 2.45
CA LEU A 129 7.08 -4.28 1.42
C LEU A 129 7.98 -5.50 1.27
N LEU A 130 9.30 -5.34 1.35
CA LEU A 130 10.26 -6.44 1.36
C LEU A 130 10.08 -7.36 2.56
N LEU A 131 9.88 -6.78 3.75
CA LEU A 131 9.57 -7.55 4.96
C LEU A 131 8.28 -8.37 4.79
N ALA A 132 7.24 -7.80 4.18
CA ALA A 132 6.00 -8.50 3.89
C ALA A 132 6.20 -9.62 2.86
N TYR A 133 6.93 -9.35 1.79
CA TYR A 133 7.32 -10.33 0.76
C TYR A 133 8.07 -11.52 1.38
N GLU A 134 9.11 -11.28 2.18
CA GLU A 134 9.91 -12.33 2.80
C GLU A 134 9.07 -13.24 3.68
N LYS A 135 8.10 -12.68 4.42
CA LYS A 135 7.18 -13.49 5.21
C LYS A 135 6.30 -14.37 4.35
N LYS A 136 5.78 -13.87 3.22
CA LYS A 136 5.04 -14.70 2.27
C LYS A 136 5.94 -15.80 1.73
N ALA A 137 7.11 -15.46 1.22
CA ALA A 137 8.06 -16.42 0.67
C ALA A 137 8.48 -17.50 1.69
N SER A 138 8.68 -17.14 2.96
CA SER A 138 9.05 -18.10 4.01
C SER A 138 7.94 -19.11 4.31
N ILE A 139 6.68 -18.70 4.30
CA ILE A 139 5.54 -19.57 4.59
C ILE A 139 5.39 -20.63 3.47
N PHE A 140 5.59 -20.21 2.23
CA PHE A 140 5.49 -21.11 1.08
C PHE A 140 6.68 -22.08 0.95
N LYS A 141 7.89 -21.70 1.40
CA LYS A 141 9.02 -22.64 1.46
C LYS A 141 8.86 -23.73 2.51
N SER A 142 8.03 -23.51 3.54
CA SER A 142 7.77 -24.46 4.62
C SER A 142 6.54 -25.35 4.39
N THR A 143 5.90 -25.25 3.22
CA THR A 143 4.72 -26.05 2.84
C THR A 143 5.12 -27.02 1.74
#